data_AF-A0A257L0A0-F1
#
_entry.id   AF-A0A257L0A0-F1
#
_cell.length_a   1.000
_cell.length_b   1.000
_cell.length_c   1.000
_cell.angle_alpha   90.00
_cell.angle_beta   90.00
_cell.angle_gamma   90.00
#
_symmetry.space_group_name_H-M   'P 1'
#
loop_
_entity.id
_entity.type
_entity.pdbx_description
1 polymer ?
#
loop_
_entity_poly.entity_id
_entity_poly.type
_entity_poly.pdbx_seq_one_letter_code
_entity_poly.pdbx_strand_id
1 'polypeptide(L)'
;MATRNHYNHGNLLKSKSSTDKEVKFIYESYLKFIKNISTFQITDDKSISKFVSEFNSYRESVLYTIENRKNSGQENLRSSMLEELFCHLFSDLIGELLPSLPSNLLLGKANSYVDLTFSPSSFREIFIKPNPYIHSKDQDFVIGVNLELKIKADGANEIKEDIIVPVLAIECKTYIERNMLDSCSGTARRLKSAMPYCLYIVASEYMKLKDEQPELSDINEIYILCKASVSERLDSRKRGIKPHIIQEDLIIDLFNKVKGHLNSIWWSPDKALSTGKIINRP
;
A
#
# COMPACT_ATOMS: atom_id res chain seq x y z
N MET A 1 21.44 -1.68 9.06
CA MET A 1 20.41 -2.66 8.61
C MET A 1 19.26 -2.68 9.61
N ALA A 2 18.45 -1.62 9.64
CA ALA A 2 17.34 -1.50 10.58
C ALA A 2 16.11 -1.08 9.78
N THR A 3 15.25 -2.04 9.41
CA THR A 3 13.84 -1.75 9.03
C THR A 3 13.00 -2.99 8.76
N ARG A 4 13.56 -4.14 8.37
CA ARG A 4 12.76 -5.35 8.07
C ARG A 4 12.32 -6.11 9.33
N ASN A 5 11.67 -5.43 10.27
CA ASN A 5 10.96 -6.10 11.36
C ASN A 5 9.60 -6.59 10.85
N HIS A 6 9.19 -7.79 11.28
CA HIS A 6 7.98 -8.48 10.83
C HIS A 6 6.79 -7.53 10.64
N TYR A 7 6.39 -7.34 9.38
CA TYR A 7 5.21 -6.56 9.03
C TYR A 7 3.95 -7.39 9.26
N ASN A 8 2.79 -6.83 8.91
CA ASN A 8 1.47 -7.36 9.26
C ASN A 8 1.28 -8.85 8.94
N HIS A 9 1.82 -9.35 7.83
CA HIS A 9 1.64 -10.73 7.39
C HIS A 9 2.44 -11.71 8.25
N GLY A 10 3.72 -11.43 8.50
CA GLY A 10 4.56 -12.26 9.38
C GLY A 10 4.02 -12.35 10.81
N ASN A 11 3.54 -11.23 11.36
CA ASN A 11 2.94 -11.20 12.70
C ASN A 11 1.62 -11.97 12.77
N LEU A 12 0.77 -11.83 11.75
CA LEU A 12 -0.47 -12.57 11.62
C LEU A 12 -0.21 -14.08 11.57
N LEU A 13 0.72 -14.52 10.73
CA LEU A 13 1.11 -15.93 10.62
C LEU A 13 1.68 -16.46 11.94
N LYS A 14 2.61 -15.73 12.56
CA LYS A 14 3.22 -16.11 13.83
C LYS A 14 2.18 -16.32 14.91
N SER A 15 1.24 -15.38 15.06
CA SER A 15 0.19 -15.44 16.09
C SER A 15 -0.71 -16.67 15.99
N LYS A 16 -0.98 -17.14 14.76
CA LYS A 16 -1.85 -18.27 14.47
C LYS A 16 -1.12 -19.62 14.35
N SER A 17 0.19 -19.60 14.10
CA SER A 17 1.01 -20.80 13.87
C SER A 17 1.11 -21.76 15.07
N SER A 18 0.83 -21.27 16.28
CA SER A 18 0.88 -22.09 17.50
C SER A 18 -0.30 -23.07 17.61
N THR A 19 -1.45 -22.73 17.03
CA THR A 19 -2.70 -23.48 17.16
C THR A 19 -3.16 -24.13 15.85
N ASP A 20 -2.68 -23.65 14.71
CA ASP A 20 -3.09 -24.12 13.39
C ASP A 20 -1.90 -24.70 12.60
N LYS A 21 -1.97 -26.00 12.28
CA LYS A 21 -0.91 -26.74 11.57
C LYS A 21 -0.69 -26.25 10.14
N GLU A 22 -1.75 -25.84 9.44
CA GLU A 22 -1.61 -25.31 8.08
C GLU A 22 -0.96 -23.93 8.13
N VAL A 23 -1.36 -23.08 9.09
CA VAL A 23 -0.72 -21.77 9.28
C VAL A 23 0.72 -21.92 9.73
N LYS A 24 1.06 -22.93 10.52
CA LYS A 24 2.45 -23.25 10.87
C LYS A 24 3.29 -23.55 9.62
N PHE A 25 2.80 -24.38 8.71
CA PHE A 25 3.45 -24.66 7.44
C PHE A 25 3.62 -23.37 6.58
N ILE A 26 2.58 -22.53 6.53
CA ILE A 26 2.62 -21.25 5.81
C ILE A 26 3.69 -20.33 6.43
N TYR A 27 3.76 -20.27 7.76
CA TYR A 27 4.73 -19.47 8.50
C TYR A 27 6.17 -19.95 8.29
N GLU A 28 6.41 -21.26 8.28
CA GLU A 28 7.73 -21.82 7.98
C GLU A 28 8.19 -21.48 6.55
N SER A 29 7.26 -21.54 5.58
CA SER A 29 7.53 -21.11 4.19
C SER A 29 7.82 -19.61 4.11
N TYR A 30 7.09 -18.79 4.87
CA TYR A 30 7.33 -17.35 4.99
C TYR A 30 8.71 -17.05 5.61
N LEU A 31 9.12 -17.75 6.67
CA LEU A 31 10.44 -17.56 7.29
C LEU A 31 11.57 -17.90 6.32
N LYS A 32 11.40 -18.90 5.45
CA LYS A 32 12.35 -19.20 4.38
C LYS A 32 12.46 -18.04 3.38
N PHE A 33 11.33 -17.48 2.96
CA PHE A 33 11.30 -16.28 2.13
C PHE A 33 12.04 -15.11 2.78
N ILE A 34 11.72 -14.78 4.03
CA ILE A 34 12.39 -13.70 4.78
C ILE A 34 13.90 -13.94 4.88
N LYS A 35 14.33 -15.17 5.19
CA LYS A 35 15.74 -15.54 5.22
C LYS A 35 16.41 -15.28 3.88
N ASN A 36 15.80 -15.69 2.77
CA ASN A 36 16.37 -15.52 1.43
C ASN A 36 16.51 -14.04 1.06
N ILE A 37 15.46 -13.23 1.27
CA ILE A 37 15.51 -11.81 0.92
C ILE A 37 16.46 -11.01 1.81
N SER A 38 16.71 -11.46 3.05
CA SER A 38 17.66 -10.80 3.97
C SER A 38 19.12 -10.84 3.50
N THR A 39 19.43 -11.67 2.50
CA THR A 39 20.78 -11.84 1.96
C THR A 39 21.19 -10.77 0.95
N PHE A 40 20.29 -9.86 0.57
CA PHE A 40 20.56 -8.80 -0.40
C PHE A 40 19.68 -7.56 -0.17
N GLN A 41 20.12 -6.43 -0.73
CA GLN A 41 19.34 -5.19 -0.77
C GLN A 41 18.54 -5.10 -2.07
N ILE A 42 17.34 -4.52 -2.02
CA ILE A 42 16.39 -4.39 -3.12
C ILE A 42 16.40 -2.93 -3.61
N THR A 43 17.30 -2.62 -4.56
CA THR A 43 17.61 -1.23 -4.94
C THR A 43 17.71 -1.00 -6.45
N ASP A 44 17.88 -2.10 -7.21
CA ASP A 44 17.99 -2.13 -8.67
C ASP A 44 17.15 -3.26 -9.31
N ASP A 45 16.94 -3.18 -10.62
CA ASP A 45 16.10 -4.13 -11.38
C ASP A 45 16.49 -5.60 -11.16
N LYS A 46 17.79 -5.91 -11.07
CA LYS A 46 18.28 -7.29 -10.87
C LYS A 46 17.92 -7.81 -9.48
N SER A 47 18.11 -6.99 -8.45
CA SER A 47 17.74 -7.32 -7.08
C SER A 47 16.22 -7.43 -6.91
N ILE A 48 15.43 -6.61 -7.63
CA ILE A 48 13.98 -6.67 -7.66
C ILE A 48 13.51 -7.97 -8.34
N SER A 49 14.05 -8.34 -9.50
CA SER A 49 13.79 -9.63 -10.14
C SER A 49 14.04 -10.81 -9.19
N LYS A 50 15.18 -10.79 -8.49
CA LYS A 50 15.50 -11.82 -7.48
C LYS A 50 14.47 -11.83 -6.36
N PHE A 51 14.08 -10.67 -5.84
CA PHE A 51 13.05 -10.54 -4.80
C PHE A 51 11.69 -11.08 -5.25
N VAL A 52 11.25 -10.74 -6.47
CA VAL A 52 9.98 -11.24 -7.04
C VAL A 52 10.02 -12.75 -7.22
N SER A 53 11.14 -13.32 -7.64
CA SER A 53 11.33 -14.77 -7.73
C SER A 53 11.19 -15.47 -6.37
N GLU A 54 11.81 -14.93 -5.32
CA GLU A 54 11.67 -15.45 -3.95
C GLU A 54 10.23 -15.35 -3.45
N PHE A 55 9.54 -14.24 -3.74
CA PHE A 55 8.14 -14.05 -3.36
C PHE A 55 7.20 -14.98 -4.13
N ASN A 56 7.41 -15.19 -5.43
CA ASN A 56 6.64 -16.14 -6.23
C ASN A 56 6.85 -17.58 -5.73
N SER A 57 8.08 -17.94 -5.34
CA SER A 57 8.38 -19.25 -4.74
C SER A 57 7.60 -19.45 -3.43
N TYR A 58 7.50 -18.40 -2.60
CA TYR A 58 6.66 -18.41 -1.42
C TYR A 58 5.17 -18.55 -1.77
N ARG A 59 4.64 -17.71 -2.67
CA ARG A 59 3.24 -17.78 -3.12
C ARG A 59 2.88 -19.16 -3.65
N GLU A 60 3.72 -19.73 -4.50
CA GLU A 60 3.47 -21.04 -5.10
C GLU A 60 3.29 -22.13 -4.04
N SER A 61 4.09 -22.11 -2.97
CA SER A 61 4.04 -23.16 -1.94
C SER A 61 2.84 -23.04 -0.98
N VAL A 62 2.27 -21.83 -0.81
CA VAL A 62 1.24 -21.61 0.22
C VAL A 62 -0.12 -21.14 -0.30
N LEU A 63 -0.21 -20.56 -1.50
CA LEU A 63 -1.40 -19.80 -1.90
C LEU A 63 -2.66 -20.67 -1.93
N TYR A 64 -2.59 -21.86 -2.52
CA TYR A 64 -3.75 -22.76 -2.55
C TYR A 64 -4.07 -23.35 -1.18
N THR A 65 -3.07 -23.60 -0.33
CA THR A 65 -3.30 -23.96 1.08
C THR A 65 -4.11 -22.87 1.76
N ILE A 66 -3.71 -21.61 1.61
CA ILE A 66 -4.45 -20.45 2.15
C ILE A 66 -5.87 -20.40 1.58
N GLU A 67 -6.02 -20.53 0.25
CA GLU A 67 -7.33 -20.42 -0.42
C GLU A 67 -8.29 -21.58 -0.13
N ASN A 68 -7.79 -22.75 0.28
CA ASN A 68 -8.60 -23.92 0.61
C ASN A 68 -9.14 -23.87 2.04
N ARG A 69 -8.67 -22.93 2.86
CA ARG A 69 -9.16 -22.73 4.23
C ARG A 69 -10.60 -22.22 4.23
N LYS A 70 -11.41 -22.78 5.13
CA LYS A 70 -12.86 -22.47 5.25
C LYS A 70 -13.14 -20.98 5.43
N ASN A 71 -12.31 -20.28 6.21
CA ASN A 71 -12.47 -18.86 6.52
C ASN A 71 -11.41 -17.98 5.84
N SER A 72 -10.82 -18.43 4.73
CA SER A 72 -9.69 -17.77 4.06
C SER A 72 -9.91 -16.27 3.78
N GLY A 73 -11.13 -15.86 3.45
CA GLY A 73 -11.49 -14.46 3.23
C GLY A 73 -11.58 -13.59 4.50
N GLN A 74 -11.82 -14.18 5.68
CA GLN A 74 -11.89 -13.47 6.95
C GLN A 74 -10.54 -13.39 7.68
N GLU A 75 -9.64 -14.31 7.37
CA GLU A 75 -8.38 -14.43 8.09
C GLU A 75 -7.28 -13.47 7.63
N ASN A 76 -7.51 -12.72 6.54
CA ASN A 76 -6.57 -11.78 5.92
C ASN A 76 -5.19 -12.36 5.55
N LEU A 77 -5.02 -13.70 5.58
CA LEU A 77 -3.75 -14.37 5.29
C LEU A 77 -3.27 -14.06 3.88
N ARG A 78 -4.17 -14.10 2.89
CA ARG A 78 -3.82 -13.80 1.50
C ARG A 78 -3.63 -12.30 1.26
N SER A 79 -4.58 -11.48 1.72
CA SER A 79 -4.56 -10.03 1.45
C SER A 79 -3.31 -9.36 2.01
N SER A 80 -2.87 -9.77 3.20
CA SER A 80 -1.65 -9.23 3.82
C SER A 80 -0.35 -9.60 3.09
N MET A 81 -0.33 -10.59 2.20
CA MET A 81 0.90 -10.97 1.46
C MET A 81 1.42 -9.83 0.59
N LEU A 82 0.53 -9.15 -0.16
CA LEU A 82 0.90 -8.02 -1.01
C LEU A 82 1.21 -6.76 -0.17
N GLU A 83 0.47 -6.54 0.93
CA GLU A 83 0.77 -5.43 1.86
C GLU A 83 2.22 -5.51 2.36
N GLU A 84 2.63 -6.70 2.83
CA GLU A 84 3.98 -6.92 3.32
C GLU A 84 5.03 -7.00 2.20
N LEU A 85 4.67 -7.47 1.00
CA LEU A 85 5.55 -7.40 -0.17
C LEU A 85 6.07 -5.98 -0.39
N PHE A 86 5.17 -4.99 -0.38
CA PHE A 86 5.53 -3.60 -0.61
C PHE A 86 6.38 -3.02 0.53
N CYS A 87 6.16 -3.45 1.77
CA CYS A 87 7.05 -3.09 2.88
C CYS A 87 8.49 -3.53 2.60
N HIS A 88 8.71 -4.78 2.21
CA HIS A 88 10.05 -5.28 1.90
C HIS A 88 10.64 -4.61 0.65
N LEU A 89 9.82 -4.43 -0.40
CA LEU A 89 10.24 -3.83 -1.66
C LEU A 89 10.80 -2.41 -1.47
N PHE A 90 10.17 -1.59 -0.62
CA PHE A 90 10.55 -0.19 -0.44
C PHE A 90 11.45 0.08 0.77
N SER A 91 11.69 -0.89 1.63
CA SER A 91 12.51 -0.70 2.85
C SER A 91 13.93 -0.23 2.57
N ASP A 92 14.61 -0.84 1.59
CA ASP A 92 15.99 -0.46 1.26
C ASP A 92 16.05 0.87 0.53
N LEU A 93 15.09 1.13 -0.39
CA LEU A 93 14.95 2.42 -1.05
C LEU A 93 14.80 3.56 -0.04
N ILE A 94 13.95 3.39 0.98
CA ILE A 94 13.77 4.40 2.02
C ILE A 94 15.06 4.58 2.82
N GLY A 95 15.77 3.48 3.13
CA GLY A 95 17.06 3.54 3.81
C GLY A 95 18.15 4.26 3.00
N GLU A 96 18.12 4.18 1.66
CA GLU A 96 19.00 4.96 0.78
C GLU A 96 18.65 6.45 0.77
N LEU A 97 17.35 6.77 0.73
CA LEU A 97 16.87 8.16 0.68
C LEU A 97 16.99 8.90 2.02
N LEU A 98 16.85 8.17 3.13
CA LEU A 98 16.86 8.71 4.49
C LEU A 98 17.93 7.98 5.32
N PRO A 99 19.20 8.46 5.30
CA PRO A 99 20.30 7.83 6.06
C PRO A 99 20.03 7.72 7.57
N SER A 100 19.21 8.63 8.11
CA SER A 100 18.63 8.54 9.44
C SER A 100 17.11 8.50 9.31
N LEU A 101 16.52 7.37 9.70
CA LEU A 101 15.08 7.18 9.64
C LEU A 101 14.39 8.02 10.71
N PRO A 102 13.50 8.96 10.34
CA PRO A 102 12.79 9.76 11.32
C PRO A 102 11.77 8.90 12.07
N SER A 103 11.58 9.18 13.35
CA SER A 103 10.68 8.39 14.22
C SER A 103 9.21 8.44 13.82
N ASN A 104 8.83 9.44 13.03
CA ASN A 104 7.48 9.61 12.51
C ASN A 104 7.30 9.09 11.07
N LEU A 105 8.31 8.43 10.49
CA LEU A 105 8.14 7.69 9.24
C LEU A 105 7.13 6.57 9.44
N LEU A 106 6.22 6.44 8.47
CA LEU A 106 5.27 5.35 8.39
C LEU A 106 5.53 4.52 7.13
N LEU A 107 5.57 3.20 7.31
CA LEU A 107 5.70 2.21 6.25
C LEU A 107 4.77 1.03 6.53
N GLY A 108 3.74 0.85 5.70
CA GLY A 108 2.77 -0.25 5.81
C GLY A 108 1.31 0.21 5.86
N LYS A 109 0.40 -0.69 6.25
CA LYS A 109 -1.05 -0.42 6.30
C LYS A 109 -1.39 0.71 7.27
N ALA A 110 -2.26 1.64 6.86
CA ALA A 110 -2.61 2.80 7.69
C ALA A 110 -3.88 3.53 7.25
N ASN A 111 -4.45 4.31 8.18
CA ASN A 111 -5.57 5.22 7.91
C ASN A 111 -5.06 6.61 7.53
N SER A 112 -5.03 6.92 6.24
CA SER A 112 -4.55 8.20 5.71
C SER A 112 -5.58 9.31 5.88
N TYR A 113 -5.12 10.51 6.23
CA TYR A 113 -5.94 11.72 6.27
C TYR A 113 -6.54 12.05 4.91
N VAL A 114 -7.84 12.34 4.86
CA VAL A 114 -8.52 12.75 3.61
C VAL A 114 -9.36 14.02 3.73
N ASP A 115 -9.84 14.37 4.92
CA ASP A 115 -10.64 15.59 5.11
C ASP A 115 -10.75 15.97 6.60
N LEU A 116 -11.09 17.23 6.86
CA LEU A 116 -11.40 17.76 8.18
C LEU A 116 -12.74 18.50 8.11
N THR A 117 -13.68 18.07 8.95
CA THR A 117 -14.98 18.74 9.10
C THR A 117 -15.20 19.20 10.53
N PHE A 118 -15.99 20.25 10.74
CA PHE A 118 -16.38 20.71 12.07
C PHE A 118 -17.84 20.38 12.34
N SER A 119 -18.10 19.70 13.45
CA SER A 119 -19.43 19.23 13.85
C SER A 119 -19.77 19.69 15.28
N PRO A 120 -19.85 21.01 15.53
CA PRO A 120 -20.23 21.53 16.85
C PRO A 120 -21.66 21.11 17.19
N SER A 121 -21.93 20.83 18.47
CA SER A 121 -23.27 20.39 18.90
C SER A 121 -24.29 21.53 18.99
N SER A 122 -23.84 22.79 18.95
CA SER A 122 -24.70 23.98 18.89
C SER A 122 -23.95 25.20 18.36
N PHE A 123 -24.69 26.26 18.03
CA PHE A 123 -24.08 27.55 17.64
C PHE A 123 -23.20 28.15 18.75
N ARG A 124 -23.50 27.88 20.03
CA ARG A 124 -22.64 28.35 21.14
C ARG A 124 -21.33 27.57 21.19
N GLU A 125 -21.41 26.26 20.98
CA GLU A 125 -20.24 25.37 21.07
C GLU A 125 -19.22 25.64 19.96
N ILE A 126 -19.60 26.21 18.82
CA ILE A 126 -18.61 26.56 17.77
C ILE A 126 -17.48 27.47 18.28
N PHE A 127 -17.76 28.31 19.28
CA PHE A 127 -16.79 29.26 19.86
C PHE A 127 -15.96 28.65 20.99
N ILE A 128 -16.39 27.52 21.57
CA ILE A 128 -15.76 26.91 22.77
C ILE A 128 -15.12 25.57 22.41
N LYS A 129 -15.86 24.74 21.68
CA LYS A 129 -15.48 23.40 21.26
C LYS A 129 -16.01 23.13 19.84
N PRO A 130 -15.26 23.50 18.79
CA PRO A 130 -15.74 23.39 17.41
C PRO A 130 -15.87 21.93 16.92
N ASN A 131 -15.47 20.94 17.73
CA ASN A 131 -15.56 19.50 17.46
C ASN A 131 -15.06 19.13 16.05
N PRO A 132 -13.74 19.23 15.80
CA PRO A 132 -13.17 18.74 14.56
C PRO A 132 -13.36 17.22 14.45
N TYR A 133 -13.65 16.76 13.25
CA TYR A 133 -13.72 15.35 12.91
C TYR A 133 -12.78 15.09 11.73
N ILE A 134 -11.78 14.25 11.98
CA ILE A 134 -10.81 13.83 10.98
C ILE A 134 -11.37 12.65 10.21
N HIS A 135 -11.60 12.86 8.92
CA HIS A 135 -11.92 11.77 8.01
C HIS A 135 -10.61 11.13 7.57
N SER A 136 -10.56 9.80 7.70
CA SER A 136 -9.46 9.00 7.21
C SER A 136 -9.94 7.89 6.28
N LYS A 137 -9.00 7.34 5.51
CA LYS A 137 -9.22 6.17 4.66
C LYS A 137 -8.18 5.10 4.96
N ASP A 138 -8.65 3.89 5.24
CA ASP A 138 -7.81 2.71 5.35
C ASP A 138 -7.15 2.45 4.00
N GLN A 139 -5.83 2.26 4.02
CA GLN A 139 -4.99 2.04 2.86
C GLN A 139 -4.12 0.81 3.12
N ASP A 140 -4.12 -0.12 2.17
CA ASP A 140 -3.44 -1.42 2.31
C ASP A 140 -1.93 -1.28 2.50
N PHE A 141 -1.32 -0.28 1.85
CA PHE A 141 0.08 0.09 2.05
C PHE A 141 0.29 1.59 1.89
N VAL A 142 1.02 2.20 2.82
CA VAL A 142 1.36 3.62 2.84
C VAL A 142 2.86 3.80 3.07
N ILE A 143 3.48 4.70 2.31
CA ILE A 143 4.68 5.43 2.74
C ILE A 143 4.20 6.82 3.11
N GLY A 144 4.49 7.26 4.33
CA GLY A 144 3.97 8.54 4.81
C GLY A 144 4.63 8.99 6.10
N VAL A 145 3.99 9.95 6.73
CA VAL A 145 4.47 10.56 7.97
C VAL A 145 3.32 10.67 8.98
N ASN A 146 3.61 10.36 10.24
CA ASN A 146 2.72 10.63 11.36
C ASN A 146 2.93 12.07 11.86
N LEU A 147 1.86 12.84 11.96
CA LEU A 147 1.85 14.24 12.39
C LEU A 147 0.77 14.47 13.45
N GLU A 148 1.01 15.40 14.38
CA GLU A 148 0.00 15.87 15.32
C GLU A 148 -0.67 17.15 14.76
N LEU A 149 -1.97 17.09 14.49
CA LEU A 149 -2.79 18.25 14.13
C LEU A 149 -3.33 18.90 15.40
N LYS A 150 -3.12 20.21 15.52
CA LYS A 150 -3.57 21.02 16.66
C LYS A 150 -4.60 22.05 16.22
N ILE A 151 -5.78 22.00 16.84
CA ILE A 151 -6.92 22.88 16.54
C ILE A 151 -7.30 23.61 17.82
N LYS A 152 -7.41 24.94 17.74
CA LYS A 152 -7.74 25.78 18.90
C LYS A 152 -8.66 26.92 18.48
N ALA A 153 -9.83 27.01 19.09
CA ALA A 153 -10.66 28.21 19.01
C ALA A 153 -10.08 29.31 19.92
N ASP A 154 -10.29 30.57 19.58
CA ASP A 154 -9.78 31.68 20.39
C ASP A 154 -10.33 31.60 21.82
N GLY A 155 -9.43 31.76 22.80
CA GLY A 155 -9.76 31.57 24.22
C GLY A 155 -10.10 30.14 24.67
N ALA A 156 -10.08 29.13 23.80
CA ALA A 156 -10.41 27.74 24.12
C ALA A 156 -9.19 26.84 24.33
N ASN A 157 -9.44 25.61 24.79
CA ASN A 157 -8.40 24.59 24.92
C ASN A 157 -7.97 24.05 23.54
N GLU A 158 -6.71 23.63 23.45
CA GLU A 158 -6.17 22.95 22.27
C GLU A 158 -6.76 21.54 22.16
N ILE A 159 -7.17 21.16 20.95
CA ILE A 159 -7.55 19.81 20.54
C ILE A 159 -6.41 19.26 19.71
N LYS A 160 -5.95 18.05 20.02
CA LYS A 160 -4.87 17.35 19.33
C LYS A 160 -5.41 16.09 18.68
N GLU A 161 -5.06 15.86 17.43
CA GLU A 161 -5.43 14.67 16.66
C GLU A 161 -4.19 14.15 15.91
N ASP A 162 -3.90 12.86 16.02
CA ASP A 162 -2.84 12.24 15.22
C ASP A 162 -3.36 11.95 13.80
N ILE A 163 -2.61 12.39 12.81
CA ILE A 163 -2.95 12.19 11.40
C ILE A 163 -1.79 11.55 10.65
N ILE A 164 -2.15 10.77 9.63
CA ILE A 164 -1.19 10.17 8.71
C ILE A 164 -1.29 10.90 7.39
N VAL A 165 -0.18 11.51 6.97
CA VAL A 165 -0.06 12.15 5.66
C VAL A 165 0.70 11.22 4.72
N PRO A 166 0.03 10.63 3.71
CA PRO A 166 0.67 9.74 2.77
C PRO A 166 1.41 10.50 1.67
N VAL A 167 2.57 9.99 1.29
CA VAL A 167 3.29 10.38 0.06
C VAL A 167 3.08 9.34 -1.04
N LEU A 168 2.90 8.07 -0.65
CA LEU A 168 2.49 6.97 -1.49
C LEU A 168 1.38 6.19 -0.78
N ALA A 169 0.35 5.81 -1.53
CA ALA A 169 -0.66 4.85 -1.10
C ALA A 169 -0.86 3.80 -2.20
N ILE A 170 -0.85 2.52 -1.81
CA ILE A 170 -1.10 1.39 -2.70
C ILE A 170 -2.25 0.55 -2.15
N GLU A 171 -3.29 0.39 -2.95
CA GLU A 171 -4.39 -0.56 -2.70
C GLU A 171 -4.00 -1.96 -3.21
N CYS A 172 -4.08 -2.97 -2.35
CA CYS A 172 -3.66 -4.33 -2.66
C CYS A 172 -4.89 -5.22 -2.85
N LYS A 173 -5.18 -5.65 -4.07
CA LYS A 173 -6.39 -6.45 -4.36
C LYS A 173 -6.05 -7.81 -4.94
N THR A 174 -6.70 -8.87 -4.46
CA THR A 174 -6.61 -10.17 -5.15
C THR A 174 -7.11 -10.06 -6.59
N TYR A 175 -8.21 -9.36 -6.81
CA TYR A 175 -8.65 -9.00 -8.15
C TYR A 175 -9.31 -7.64 -8.12
N ILE A 176 -9.32 -6.96 -9.28
CA ILE A 176 -10.03 -5.70 -9.46
C ILE A 176 -11.27 -5.93 -10.33
N GLU A 177 -12.42 -5.45 -9.85
CA GLU A 177 -13.70 -5.43 -10.58
C GLU A 177 -14.27 -4.01 -10.57
N ARG A 178 -15.31 -3.75 -11.37
CA ARG A 178 -15.87 -2.39 -11.58
C ARG A 178 -16.19 -1.63 -10.29
N ASN A 179 -16.93 -2.24 -9.36
CA ASN A 179 -17.30 -1.57 -8.11
C ASN A 179 -16.07 -1.22 -7.24
N MET A 180 -15.02 -2.05 -7.30
CA MET A 180 -13.77 -1.77 -6.60
C MET A 180 -13.01 -0.65 -7.28
N LEU A 181 -12.99 -0.62 -8.62
CA LEU A 181 -12.39 0.46 -9.39
C LEU A 181 -13.07 1.82 -9.12
N ASP A 182 -14.40 1.84 -9.06
CA ASP A 182 -15.18 3.04 -8.74
C ASP A 182 -14.86 3.53 -7.30
N SER A 183 -14.76 2.60 -6.34
CA SER A 183 -14.37 2.90 -4.95
C SER A 183 -12.94 3.46 -4.85
N CYS A 184 -11.99 2.85 -5.56
CA CYS A 184 -10.61 3.33 -5.64
C CYS A 184 -10.55 4.71 -6.29
N SER A 185 -11.35 4.97 -7.34
CA SER A 185 -11.41 6.27 -8.01
C SER A 185 -11.92 7.37 -7.08
N GLY A 186 -12.98 7.10 -6.31
CA GLY A 186 -13.48 8.02 -5.29
C GLY A 186 -12.47 8.26 -4.16
N THR A 187 -11.73 7.22 -3.77
CA THR A 187 -10.67 7.31 -2.75
C THR A 187 -9.51 8.16 -3.26
N ALA A 188 -9.04 7.92 -4.49
CA ALA A 188 -8.00 8.71 -5.15
C ALA A 188 -8.34 10.20 -5.17
N ARG A 189 -9.58 10.55 -5.55
CA ARG A 189 -10.06 11.93 -5.58
C ARG A 189 -10.00 12.60 -4.21
N ARG A 190 -10.49 11.93 -3.16
CA ARG A 190 -10.44 12.46 -1.79
C ARG A 190 -9.01 12.60 -1.30
N LEU A 191 -8.17 11.59 -1.56
CA LEU A 191 -6.77 11.58 -1.15
C LEU A 191 -6.00 12.71 -1.83
N LYS A 192 -6.18 12.92 -3.14
CA LYS A 192 -5.53 14.02 -3.87
C LYS A 192 -6.09 15.39 -3.54
N SER A 193 -7.34 15.48 -3.08
CA SER A 193 -7.89 16.74 -2.55
C SER A 193 -7.17 17.16 -1.27
N ALA A 194 -6.86 16.20 -0.37
CA ALA A 194 -6.08 16.46 0.84
C ALA A 194 -4.58 16.60 0.55
N MET A 195 -4.04 15.72 -0.29
CA MET A 195 -2.60 15.55 -0.56
C MET A 195 -2.36 15.42 -2.08
N PRO A 196 -2.31 16.54 -2.83
CA PRO A 196 -2.25 16.52 -4.31
C PRO A 196 -1.06 15.77 -4.90
N TYR A 197 0.04 15.73 -4.15
CA TYR A 197 1.27 15.05 -4.54
C TYR A 197 1.31 13.57 -4.16
N CYS A 198 0.33 13.05 -3.41
CA CYS A 198 0.30 11.64 -3.07
C CYS A 198 0.17 10.78 -4.34
N LEU A 199 1.11 9.85 -4.52
CA LEU A 199 1.05 8.83 -5.56
C LEU A 199 0.07 7.74 -5.12
N TYR A 200 -1.00 7.51 -5.91
CA TYR A 200 -2.05 6.55 -5.58
C TYR A 200 -2.10 5.43 -6.63
N ILE A 201 -1.77 4.20 -6.23
CA ILE A 201 -1.66 3.04 -7.11
C ILE A 201 -2.64 1.96 -6.67
N VAL A 202 -3.24 1.26 -7.64
CA VAL A 202 -3.95 0.00 -7.38
C VAL A 202 -3.11 -1.15 -7.89
N ALA A 203 -2.67 -2.03 -6.99
CA ALA A 203 -1.92 -3.24 -7.32
C ALA A 203 -2.84 -4.45 -7.15
N SER A 204 -3.23 -5.07 -8.26
CA SER A 204 -4.08 -6.26 -8.25
C SER A 204 -3.40 -7.48 -8.82
N GLU A 205 -3.59 -8.66 -8.22
CA GLU A 205 -3.04 -9.89 -8.81
C GLU A 205 -3.72 -10.23 -10.15
N TYR A 206 -5.05 -10.10 -10.22
CA TYR A 206 -5.86 -10.53 -11.35
C TYR A 206 -6.87 -9.45 -11.77
N MET A 207 -7.36 -9.50 -13.01
CA MET A 207 -8.47 -8.63 -13.43
C MET A 207 -9.80 -9.38 -13.49
N LYS A 208 -10.89 -8.68 -13.18
CA LYS A 208 -12.26 -9.10 -13.41
C LYS A 208 -13.04 -7.94 -14.09
N LEU A 209 -12.39 -7.37 -15.09
CA LEU A 209 -12.91 -6.34 -15.97
C LEU A 209 -13.15 -6.96 -17.36
N LYS A 210 -14.14 -6.43 -18.06
CA LYS A 210 -14.46 -6.73 -19.46
C LYS A 210 -14.17 -5.48 -20.31
N ASP A 211 -15.18 -4.65 -20.54
CA ASP A 211 -15.13 -3.48 -21.44
C ASP A 211 -15.20 -2.15 -20.68
N GLU A 212 -14.73 -2.10 -19.43
CA GLU A 212 -14.75 -0.89 -18.62
C GLU A 212 -13.63 0.09 -19.02
N GLN A 213 -13.94 1.39 -19.04
CA GLN A 213 -12.99 2.47 -19.30
C GLN A 213 -12.54 3.13 -17.97
N PRO A 214 -11.31 2.89 -17.47
CA PRO A 214 -10.80 3.48 -16.24
C PRO A 214 -10.29 4.93 -16.39
N GLU A 215 -10.36 5.50 -17.60
CA GLU A 215 -9.57 6.65 -18.06
C GLU A 215 -9.87 8.00 -17.39
N LEU A 216 -10.91 8.10 -16.56
CA LEU A 216 -11.33 9.33 -15.89
C LEU A 216 -11.04 9.34 -14.38
N SER A 217 -10.16 8.47 -13.89
CA SER A 217 -9.84 8.38 -12.46
C SER A 217 -8.62 9.23 -12.07
N ASP A 218 -8.61 9.67 -10.81
CA ASP A 218 -7.44 10.28 -10.16
C ASP A 218 -6.37 9.24 -9.76
N ILE A 219 -6.55 7.97 -10.15
CA ILE A 219 -5.61 6.89 -9.88
C ILE A 219 -4.38 7.09 -10.78
N ASN A 220 -3.19 6.99 -10.21
CA ASN A 220 -1.96 7.17 -10.97
C ASN A 220 -1.60 5.95 -11.82
N GLU A 221 -1.87 4.75 -11.33
CA GLU A 221 -1.63 3.52 -12.07
C GLU A 221 -2.45 2.35 -11.53
N ILE A 222 -2.82 1.41 -12.41
CA ILE A 222 -3.47 0.15 -12.05
C ILE A 222 -2.64 -1.01 -12.61
N TYR A 223 -2.01 -1.78 -11.74
CA TYR A 223 -1.22 -2.96 -12.12
C TYR A 223 -2.05 -4.23 -12.01
N ILE A 224 -2.02 -5.06 -13.07
CA ILE A 224 -2.48 -6.45 -13.05
C ILE A 224 -1.26 -7.38 -12.99
N LEU A 225 -0.80 -7.63 -11.77
CA LEU A 225 0.51 -8.21 -11.47
C LEU A 225 0.73 -9.62 -12.05
N CYS A 226 -0.31 -10.44 -12.20
CA CYS A 226 -0.17 -11.77 -12.79
C CYS A 226 -0.44 -11.81 -14.30
N LYS A 227 -0.80 -10.67 -14.93
CA LYS A 227 -1.27 -10.59 -16.33
C LYS A 227 -2.34 -11.65 -16.68
N ALA A 228 -3.26 -11.91 -15.75
CA ALA A 228 -4.30 -12.93 -15.88
C ALA A 228 -5.64 -12.48 -15.31
N SER A 229 -6.73 -13.05 -15.83
CA SER A 229 -8.08 -12.84 -15.34
C SER A 229 -8.43 -13.73 -14.13
N VAL A 230 -9.49 -13.36 -13.41
CA VAL A 230 -10.06 -14.23 -12.36
C VAL A 230 -10.55 -15.56 -12.92
N SER A 231 -11.07 -15.57 -14.16
CA SER A 231 -11.52 -16.80 -14.81
C SER A 231 -10.37 -17.78 -15.01
N GLU A 232 -9.23 -17.30 -15.54
CA GLU A 232 -8.01 -18.10 -15.70
C GLU A 232 -7.47 -18.60 -14.35
N ARG A 233 -7.48 -17.75 -13.32
CA ARG A 233 -7.09 -18.14 -11.96
C ARG A 233 -7.93 -19.30 -11.44
N LEU A 234 -9.25 -19.21 -11.57
CA LEU A 234 -10.18 -20.24 -11.08
C LEU A 234 -10.02 -21.53 -11.86
N ASP A 235 -9.78 -21.45 -13.16
CA ASP A 235 -9.55 -22.61 -14.01
C ASP A 235 -8.22 -23.32 -13.66
N SER A 236 -7.12 -22.58 -13.51
CA SER A 236 -5.83 -23.13 -13.04
C SER A 236 -5.97 -23.83 -11.69
N ARG A 237 -6.70 -23.22 -10.74
CA ARG A 237 -6.95 -23.83 -9.42
C ARG A 237 -7.76 -25.12 -9.54
N LYS A 238 -8.83 -25.14 -10.36
CA LYS A 238 -9.64 -26.35 -10.59
C LYS A 238 -8.82 -27.49 -11.20
N ARG A 239 -7.88 -27.15 -12.09
CA ARG A 239 -6.98 -28.12 -12.75
C ARG A 239 -5.76 -28.51 -11.88
N GLY A 240 -5.61 -27.96 -10.68
CA GLY A 240 -4.45 -28.21 -9.82
C GLY A 240 -3.13 -27.65 -10.37
N ILE A 241 -3.20 -26.71 -11.31
CA ILE A 241 -2.03 -26.05 -11.91
C ILE A 241 -1.55 -24.97 -10.94
N LYS A 242 -0.23 -24.80 -10.82
CA LYS A 242 0.41 -23.78 -10.00
C LYS A 242 -0.21 -22.38 -10.21
N PRO A 243 -0.27 -21.53 -9.17
CA PRO A 243 -0.77 -20.16 -9.32
C PRO A 243 -0.01 -19.37 -10.37
N HIS A 244 -0.67 -18.38 -10.98
CA HIS A 244 0.01 -17.44 -11.85
C HIS A 244 1.05 -16.63 -11.06
N ILE A 245 2.23 -16.48 -11.66
CA ILE A 245 3.34 -15.73 -11.07
C ILE A 245 3.07 -14.23 -11.18
N ILE A 246 3.52 -13.47 -10.18
CA ILE A 246 3.65 -12.03 -10.28
C ILE A 246 4.80 -11.73 -11.24
N GLN A 247 4.54 -10.86 -12.20
CA GLN A 247 5.47 -10.52 -13.27
C GLN A 247 6.51 -9.51 -12.77
N GLU A 248 7.79 -9.84 -12.92
CA GLU A 248 8.90 -9.01 -12.42
C GLU A 248 8.99 -7.65 -13.12
N ASP A 249 8.69 -7.58 -14.42
CA ASP A 249 8.71 -6.35 -15.20
C ASP A 249 7.71 -5.31 -14.65
N LEU A 250 6.55 -5.76 -14.20
CA LEU A 250 5.54 -4.88 -13.59
C LEU A 250 5.95 -4.39 -12.20
N ILE A 251 6.64 -5.20 -11.41
CA ILE A 251 7.15 -4.78 -10.10
C ILE A 251 8.33 -3.81 -10.26
N ILE A 252 9.19 -4.03 -11.25
CA ILE A 252 10.28 -3.11 -11.62
C ILE A 252 9.70 -1.76 -12.06
N ASP A 253 8.71 -1.75 -12.95
CA ASP A 253 8.05 -0.52 -13.39
C ASP A 253 7.42 0.25 -12.20
N LEU A 254 6.66 -0.46 -11.35
CA LEU A 254 6.07 0.11 -10.13
C LEU A 254 7.14 0.70 -9.21
N PHE A 255 8.21 -0.05 -8.96
CA PHE A 255 9.32 0.41 -8.11
C PHE A 255 9.98 1.66 -8.68
N ASN A 256 10.28 1.68 -9.97
CA ASN A 256 10.91 2.82 -10.63
C ASN A 256 10.00 4.05 -10.66
N LYS A 257 8.68 3.87 -10.82
CA LYS A 257 7.68 4.95 -10.70
C LYS A 257 7.68 5.55 -9.29
N VAL A 258 7.67 4.72 -8.25
CA VAL A 258 7.75 5.17 -6.85
C VAL A 258 9.10 5.83 -6.55
N LYS A 259 10.22 5.22 -6.97
CA LYS A 259 11.57 5.78 -6.80
C LYS A 259 11.70 7.14 -7.45
N GLY A 260 11.20 7.31 -8.67
CA GLY A 260 11.16 8.60 -9.36
C GLY A 260 10.33 9.63 -8.60
N HIS A 261 9.15 9.25 -8.12
CA HIS A 261 8.29 10.12 -7.32
C HIS A 261 8.95 10.59 -6.02
N LEU A 262 9.56 9.68 -5.25
CA LEU A 262 10.22 10.01 -3.98
C LEU A 262 11.50 10.84 -4.15
N ASN A 263 12.19 10.74 -5.30
CA ASN A 263 13.34 11.58 -5.63
C ASN A 263 12.97 12.93 -6.27
N SER A 264 11.71 13.12 -6.63
CA SER A 264 11.27 14.34 -7.32
C SER A 264 11.03 15.49 -6.35
N ILE A 265 11.28 16.72 -6.83
CA ILE A 265 10.77 17.91 -6.16
C ILE A 265 9.32 18.10 -6.62
N TRP A 266 8.36 17.84 -5.73
CA TRP A 266 6.94 17.91 -6.07
C TRP A 266 6.47 19.33 -6.44
N TRP A 267 7.01 20.35 -5.79
CA TRP A 267 6.74 21.76 -6.10
C TRP A 267 7.94 22.65 -5.78
N SER A 268 8.32 23.49 -6.74
CA SER A 268 9.33 24.51 -6.56
C SER A 268 9.07 25.69 -7.51
N PRO A 269 8.68 26.87 -7.00
CA PRO A 269 8.48 28.07 -7.79
C PRO A 269 9.71 28.44 -8.62
N ASP A 270 10.92 28.33 -8.05
CA ASP A 270 12.17 28.68 -8.73
C ASP A 270 12.46 27.75 -9.92
N LYS A 271 12.19 26.44 -9.76
CA LYS A 271 12.26 25.49 -10.88
C LYS A 271 11.20 25.78 -11.94
N ALA A 272 9.98 26.15 -11.53
CA ALA A 272 8.93 26.51 -12.49
C ALA A 272 9.29 27.77 -13.28
N LEU A 273 9.84 28.79 -12.63
CA LEU A 273 10.30 30.03 -13.26
C LEU A 273 11.47 29.81 -14.22
N SER A 274 12.43 28.96 -13.84
CA SER A 274 13.60 28.66 -14.68
C SER A 274 13.29 27.72 -15.86
N THR A 275 12.38 26.77 -15.70
CA THR A 275 12.01 25.81 -16.76
C THR A 275 10.86 26.29 -17.64
N GLY A 276 10.11 27.32 -17.20
CA GLY A 276 8.87 27.75 -17.84
C GLY A 276 7.72 26.74 -17.71
N LYS A 277 7.87 25.69 -16.90
CA LYS A 277 6.88 24.60 -16.73
C LYS A 277 6.51 24.43 -15.26
N ILE A 278 5.25 24.65 -14.94
CA ILE A 278 4.69 24.48 -13.58
C ILE A 278 4.47 23.00 -13.26
N ILE A 279 4.01 22.23 -14.25
CA ILE A 279 3.77 20.80 -14.12
C ILE A 279 4.88 20.08 -14.89
N ASN A 280 5.79 19.47 -14.15
CA ASN A 280 6.85 18.63 -14.69
C ASN A 280 6.67 17.21 -14.12
N ARG A 281 5.53 16.60 -14.47
CA ARG A 281 5.27 15.19 -14.12
C ARG A 281 6.21 14.35 -15.01
N PRO A 282 7.11 13.51 -14.44
CA PRO A 282 7.84 12.53 -15.21
C PRO A 282 6.89 11.52 -15.86
#